data_AF-A0A841HWW5-F1
#
_entry.id   AF-A0A841HWW5-F1
#
_cell.length_a   1.000
_cell.length_b   1.000
_cell.length_c   1.000
_cell.angle_alpha   90.00
_cell.angle_beta   90.00
_cell.angle_gamma   90.00
#
_symmetry.space_group_name_H-M   'P 1'
#
loop_
_entity.id
_entity.type
_entity.pdbx_description
1 polymer ?
#
loop_
_entity_poly.entity_id
_entity_poly.type
_entity_poly.pdbx_seq_one_letter_code
_entity_poly.pdbx_strand_id
1 'polypeptide(L)'
;MRSPYALALPGLAALALVGCAPQQAVPRGQTAPLRGAFSTDGVVWTNGRQAFVAELPSLKVRPLGAPGPVSAVNWWDGAAWMAVPSSGWLLRAEGPAEVRDVGAITHLSARYAYRPNGSVLTAQGALAGFEFDQGPRAVLSASDGLDYVLLEDRLYRVSAGLRELVFSDLPLTPLYLVETPQGVRALPDPTVYGANGFYRLHAGYLERYDPAGGLRARVRSRSQLIGLVQNLLIGVNAAGELETFDPNFTGPGGNP
;
A
#
# COMPACT_ATOMS: atom_id res chain seq x y z
N MET A 1 41.16 -48.75 -20.94
CA MET A 1 40.45 -48.46 -19.67
C MET A 1 40.98 -47.15 -19.08
N ARG A 2 40.32 -46.01 -19.34
CA ARG A 2 40.37 -44.78 -18.51
C ARG A 2 39.10 -43.98 -18.79
N SER A 3 38.22 -43.88 -17.79
CA SER A 3 37.01 -43.07 -17.80
C SER A 3 37.34 -41.57 -17.72
N PRO A 4 36.62 -40.70 -18.44
CA PRO A 4 36.54 -39.28 -18.10
C PRO A 4 35.41 -39.06 -17.07
N TYR A 5 35.76 -38.52 -15.91
CA TYR A 5 34.82 -38.04 -14.91
C TYR A 5 34.23 -36.69 -15.37
N ALA A 6 32.93 -36.67 -15.63
CA ALA A 6 32.16 -35.45 -15.81
C ALA A 6 31.82 -34.87 -14.44
N LEU A 7 32.35 -33.69 -14.12
CA LEU A 7 31.97 -32.89 -12.96
C LEU A 7 30.66 -32.16 -13.30
N ALA A 8 29.55 -32.64 -12.75
CA ALA A 8 28.28 -31.93 -12.75
C ALA A 8 28.26 -30.91 -11.59
N LEU A 9 28.24 -29.61 -11.90
CA LEU A 9 27.93 -28.57 -10.93
C LEU A 9 26.41 -28.54 -10.70
N PRO A 10 25.91 -28.65 -9.45
CA PRO A 10 24.51 -28.36 -9.16
C PRO A 10 24.32 -26.83 -9.09
N GLY A 11 23.54 -26.31 -10.04
CA GLY A 11 23.07 -24.93 -10.02
C GLY A 11 22.07 -24.71 -8.89
N LEU A 12 22.51 -24.05 -7.83
CA LEU A 12 21.64 -23.47 -6.80
C LEU A 12 20.94 -22.24 -7.40
N ALA A 13 19.76 -22.47 -8.00
CA ALA A 13 18.82 -21.41 -8.34
C ALA A 13 18.19 -20.89 -7.04
N ALA A 14 18.77 -19.81 -6.48
CA ALA A 14 18.14 -19.05 -5.42
C ALA A 14 16.93 -18.30 -6.00
N LEU A 15 15.74 -18.87 -5.84
CA LEU A 15 14.47 -18.20 -6.05
C LEU A 15 14.34 -17.11 -4.97
N ALA A 16 14.72 -15.88 -5.30
CA ALA A 16 14.41 -14.71 -4.49
C ALA A 16 12.89 -14.49 -4.55
N LEU A 17 12.18 -14.97 -3.55
CA LEU A 17 10.80 -14.61 -3.30
C LEU A 17 10.79 -13.12 -2.91
N VAL A 18 10.54 -12.26 -3.89
CA VAL A 18 10.23 -10.85 -3.65
C VAL A 18 8.84 -10.83 -3.02
N GLY A 19 8.80 -10.91 -1.70
CA GLY A 19 7.56 -10.75 -0.95
C GLY A 19 7.13 -9.29 -1.03
N CYS A 20 6.06 -9.01 -1.77
CA CYS A 20 5.38 -7.72 -1.66
C CYS A 20 4.88 -7.55 -0.22
N ALA A 21 5.21 -6.42 0.42
CA ALA A 21 4.66 -6.10 1.72
C ALA A 21 3.15 -5.83 1.58
N PRO A 22 2.32 -6.26 2.57
CA PRO A 22 0.89 -6.01 2.53
C PRO A 22 0.62 -4.51 2.65
N GLN A 23 -0.06 -3.97 1.65
CA GLN A 23 -0.42 -2.56 1.57
C GLN A 23 -1.86 -2.34 2.06
N GLN A 24 -2.19 -1.11 2.47
CA GLN A 24 -3.56 -0.69 2.79
C GLN A 24 -4.00 0.44 1.88
N ALA A 25 -5.30 0.52 1.57
CA ALA A 25 -5.88 1.61 0.78
C ALA A 25 -6.89 2.44 1.60
N VAL A 26 -6.86 3.76 1.43
CA VAL A 26 -7.70 4.72 2.18
C VAL A 26 -8.88 5.24 1.33
N PRO A 27 -10.11 5.28 1.88
CA PRO A 27 -11.29 5.80 1.18
C PRO A 27 -11.22 7.29 0.80
N ARG A 28 -11.93 7.68 -0.28
CA ARG A 28 -12.37 9.08 -0.52
C ARG A 28 -13.58 9.45 0.34
N GLY A 29 -13.64 10.71 0.80
CA GLY A 29 -14.80 11.30 1.50
C GLY A 29 -14.58 11.58 3.00
N GLN A 30 -13.45 11.12 3.57
CA GLN A 30 -12.95 11.70 4.82
C GLN A 30 -12.25 13.02 4.49
N THR A 31 -12.47 14.07 5.29
CA THR A 31 -11.83 15.39 5.18
C THR A 31 -10.32 15.19 5.13
N ALA A 32 -9.76 15.28 3.92
CA ALA A 32 -8.53 14.60 3.47
C ALA A 32 -7.54 14.16 4.58
N PRO A 33 -7.69 12.93 5.13
CA PRO A 33 -6.70 12.37 6.03
C PRO A 33 -5.71 11.59 5.18
N LEU A 34 -4.43 11.75 5.46
CA LEU A 34 -3.39 10.74 5.28
C LEU A 34 -3.65 9.60 4.26
N ARG A 35 -2.94 9.58 3.12
CA ARG A 35 -2.89 8.42 2.20
C ARG A 35 -1.49 7.86 2.18
N GLY A 36 -1.31 6.55 2.18
CA GLY A 36 0.04 5.98 2.18
C GLY A 36 0.13 4.60 1.57
N ALA A 37 1.37 4.18 1.36
CA ALA A 37 1.77 2.91 0.82
C ALA A 37 2.96 2.37 1.62
N PHE A 38 2.87 1.11 2.01
CA PHE A 38 3.93 0.41 2.74
C PHE A 38 4.61 -0.57 1.77
N SER A 39 5.93 -0.66 1.85
CA SER A 39 6.76 -1.63 1.13
C SER A 39 7.68 -2.36 2.10
N THR A 40 8.47 -3.30 1.60
CA THR A 40 9.56 -3.92 2.38
C THR A 40 10.65 -2.94 2.74
N ASP A 41 10.77 -1.82 2.01
CA ASP A 41 11.85 -0.86 2.14
C ASP A 41 11.46 0.34 2.99
N GLY A 42 10.16 0.66 3.09
CA GLY A 42 9.69 1.79 3.85
C GLY A 42 8.20 2.08 3.73
N VAL A 43 7.85 3.32 4.07
CA VAL A 43 6.50 3.86 3.92
C VAL A 43 6.59 5.20 3.21
N VAL A 44 5.68 5.43 2.25
CA VAL A 44 5.47 6.71 1.58
C VAL A 44 4.03 7.15 1.83
N TRP A 45 3.82 8.41 2.18
CA TRP A 45 2.48 8.93 2.47
C TRP A 45 2.32 10.40 2.07
N THR A 46 1.07 10.83 1.95
CA THR A 46 0.71 12.24 1.86
C THR A 46 0.17 12.73 3.20
N ASN A 47 0.55 13.94 3.58
CA ASN A 47 -0.13 14.68 4.65
C ASN A 47 -0.57 16.04 4.09
N GLY A 48 -1.89 16.25 4.01
CA GLY A 48 -2.48 17.38 3.31
C GLY A 48 -2.10 17.38 1.81
N ARG A 49 -1.21 18.29 1.42
CA ARG A 49 -0.76 18.50 0.03
C ARG A 49 0.72 18.12 -0.20
N GLN A 50 1.40 17.64 0.83
CA GLN A 50 2.81 17.27 0.78
C GLN A 50 2.97 15.76 0.85
N ALA A 51 4.04 15.24 0.26
CA ALA A 51 4.42 13.84 0.34
C ALA A 51 5.65 13.66 1.21
N PHE A 52 5.72 12.52 1.88
CA PHE A 52 6.77 12.15 2.82
C PHE A 52 7.15 10.69 2.60
N VAL A 53 8.39 10.37 2.92
CA VAL A 53 8.92 9.01 2.89
C VAL A 53 9.74 8.74 4.14
N ALA A 54 9.77 7.48 4.55
CA ALA A 54 10.67 6.97 5.56
C ALA A 54 11.09 5.55 5.20
N GLU A 55 12.39 5.33 5.10
CA GLU A 55 12.98 4.11 4.58
C GLU A 55 13.90 3.46 5.61
N LEU A 56 13.98 2.13 5.56
CA LEU A 56 14.95 1.37 6.32
C LEU A 56 16.39 1.71 5.88
N PRO A 57 17.37 1.58 6.80
CA PRO A 57 17.22 1.12 8.18
C PRO A 57 16.81 2.21 9.17
N SER A 58 16.82 3.48 8.77
CA SER A 58 16.68 4.61 9.71
C SER A 58 15.24 4.98 10.05
N LEU A 59 14.30 4.71 9.14
CA LEU A 59 12.91 5.19 9.16
C LEU A 59 12.80 6.69 9.47
N LYS A 60 13.81 7.47 9.08
CA LYS A 60 13.79 8.92 9.26
C LYS A 60 12.83 9.54 8.26
N VAL A 61 11.81 10.23 8.77
CA VAL A 61 10.85 10.97 7.95
C VAL A 61 11.56 12.07 7.17
N ARG A 62 11.33 12.11 5.87
CA ARG A 62 11.84 13.14 4.95
C ARG A 62 10.73 13.60 4.00
N PRO A 63 10.55 14.91 3.78
CA PRO A 63 9.63 15.40 2.77
C PRO A 63 10.14 15.07 1.36
N LEU A 64 9.21 14.76 0.46
CA LEU A 64 9.45 14.60 -0.97
C LEU A 64 9.19 15.93 -1.67
N GLY A 65 10.16 16.39 -2.48
CA GLY A 65 10.06 17.64 -3.21
C GLY A 65 9.10 17.52 -4.40
N ALA A 66 7.98 18.25 -4.36
CA ALA A 66 7.04 18.33 -5.46
C ALA A 66 6.82 19.79 -5.91
N PRO A 67 6.66 20.05 -7.22
CA PRO A 67 6.40 21.39 -7.75
C PRO A 67 4.98 21.91 -7.46
N GLY A 68 4.13 21.09 -6.83
CA GLY A 68 2.76 21.41 -6.49
C GLY A 68 2.13 20.39 -5.53
N PRO A 69 0.82 20.52 -5.25
CA PRO A 69 0.12 19.61 -4.36
C PRO A 69 0.15 18.15 -4.82
N VAL A 70 0.48 17.23 -3.92
CA VAL A 70 0.45 15.79 -4.18
C VAL A 70 -0.93 15.21 -3.82
N SER A 71 -1.50 14.37 -4.70
CA SER A 71 -2.79 13.68 -4.45
C SER A 71 -2.65 12.22 -4.03
N ALA A 72 -1.61 11.55 -4.50
CA ALA A 72 -1.40 10.13 -4.30
C ALA A 72 0.10 9.81 -4.31
N VAL A 73 0.46 8.76 -3.58
CA VAL A 73 1.80 8.18 -3.52
C VAL A 73 1.71 6.67 -3.57
N ASN A 74 2.72 6.02 -4.14
CA ASN A 74 2.89 4.57 -4.05
C ASN A 74 4.34 4.17 -4.38
N TRP A 75 4.66 2.89 -4.24
CA TRP A 75 5.92 2.28 -4.65
C TRP A 75 5.76 1.65 -6.04
N TRP A 76 6.65 1.99 -6.97
CA TRP A 76 6.84 1.28 -8.24
C TRP A 76 8.29 0.93 -8.45
N ASP A 77 8.54 -0.33 -8.80
CA ASP A 77 9.86 -0.87 -9.08
C ASP A 77 10.89 -0.49 -7.99
N GLY A 78 10.46 -0.55 -6.72
CA GLY A 78 11.28 -0.25 -5.55
C GLY A 78 11.55 1.24 -5.31
N ALA A 79 10.88 2.17 -6.01
CA ALA A 79 11.01 3.60 -5.79
C ALA A 79 9.69 4.23 -5.35
N ALA A 80 9.74 5.28 -4.53
CA ALA A 80 8.58 6.09 -4.23
C ALA A 80 8.18 6.95 -5.45
N TRP A 81 6.88 6.97 -5.74
CA TRP A 81 6.25 7.78 -6.78
C TRP A 81 5.15 8.66 -6.21
N MET A 82 4.93 9.81 -6.82
CA MET A 82 3.90 10.77 -6.43
C MET A 82 3.18 11.38 -7.62
N ALA A 83 1.88 11.61 -7.46
CA ALA A 83 1.03 12.28 -8.43
C ALA A 83 0.83 13.75 -8.08
N VAL A 84 1.05 14.65 -9.04
CA VAL A 84 0.85 16.10 -8.92
C VAL A 84 -0.26 16.54 -9.88
N PRO A 85 -1.54 16.56 -9.45
CA PRO A 85 -2.67 16.73 -10.37
C PRO A 85 -2.69 18.07 -11.09
N SER A 86 -2.23 19.15 -10.44
CA SER A 86 -2.25 20.50 -11.02
C SER A 86 -1.38 20.62 -12.27
N SER A 87 -0.35 19.78 -12.38
CA SER A 87 0.58 19.75 -13.51
C SER A 87 0.32 18.55 -14.42
N GLY A 88 -0.58 17.64 -14.04
CA GLY A 88 -0.79 16.36 -14.74
C GLY A 88 0.41 15.42 -14.66
N TRP A 89 1.28 15.59 -13.65
CA TRP A 89 2.55 14.87 -13.57
C TRP A 89 2.51 13.69 -12.63
N LEU A 90 3.30 12.70 -12.99
CA LEU A 90 3.66 11.54 -12.20
C LEU A 90 5.18 11.54 -12.05
N LEU A 91 5.65 11.71 -10.81
CA LEU A 91 7.03 11.98 -10.48
C LEU A 91 7.62 10.81 -9.72
N ARG A 92 8.80 10.35 -10.14
CA ARG A 92 9.64 9.50 -9.33
C ARG A 92 10.31 10.37 -8.26
N ALA A 93 10.05 10.06 -7.00
CA ALA A 93 10.51 10.88 -5.88
C ALA A 93 11.93 10.52 -5.41
N GLU A 94 12.44 9.35 -5.82
CA GLU A 94 13.72 8.80 -5.37
C GLU A 94 14.53 8.22 -6.53
N GLY A 95 15.85 8.42 -6.47
CA GLY A 95 16.76 8.04 -7.56
C GLY A 95 16.78 9.08 -8.69
N PRO A 96 17.11 8.67 -9.93
CA PRO A 96 17.11 9.57 -11.07
C PRO A 96 15.74 10.23 -11.27
N ALA A 97 15.73 11.56 -11.45
CA ALA A 97 14.51 12.29 -11.66
C ALA A 97 13.81 11.80 -12.92
N GLU A 98 12.58 11.33 -12.76
CA GLU A 98 11.71 10.91 -13.86
C GLU A 98 10.36 11.60 -13.72
N VAL A 99 9.92 12.22 -14.82
CA VAL A 99 8.65 12.95 -14.91
C VAL A 99 7.87 12.38 -16.07
N ARG A 100 6.62 11.98 -15.81
CA ARG A 100 5.69 11.51 -16.84
C ARG A 100 4.49 12.46 -16.90
N ASP A 101 4.18 12.96 -18.09
CA ASP A 101 2.95 13.73 -18.34
C ASP A 101 1.82 12.75 -18.65
N VAL A 102 0.88 12.64 -17.70
CA VAL A 102 -0.17 11.60 -17.70
C VAL A 102 -1.56 12.16 -17.38
N GLY A 103 -1.66 13.48 -17.18
CA GLY A 103 -2.85 14.15 -16.69
C GLY A 103 -3.11 13.91 -15.20
N ALA A 104 -4.27 14.35 -14.72
CA ALA A 104 -4.59 14.27 -13.30
C ALA A 104 -4.72 12.82 -12.83
N ILE A 105 -3.90 12.42 -11.86
CA ILE A 105 -3.98 11.12 -11.16
C ILE A 105 -4.56 11.32 -9.76
N THR A 106 -5.36 10.35 -9.31
CA THR A 106 -6.01 10.41 -7.99
C THR A 106 -5.71 9.23 -7.10
N HIS A 107 -5.35 8.10 -7.67
CA HIS A 107 -4.83 6.94 -6.95
C HIS A 107 -3.67 6.34 -7.73
N LEU A 108 -2.72 5.82 -6.99
CA LEU A 108 -1.62 5.02 -7.49
C LEU A 108 -1.72 3.65 -6.81
N SER A 109 -1.59 2.58 -7.59
CA SER A 109 -1.29 1.24 -7.09
C SER A 109 0.19 0.94 -7.32
N ALA A 110 0.67 -0.27 -7.06
CA ALA A 110 2.00 -0.74 -7.45
C ALA A 110 2.12 -1.07 -8.96
N ARG A 111 1.05 -0.89 -9.76
CA ARG A 111 1.03 -1.25 -11.18
C ARG A 111 0.43 -0.18 -12.11
N TYR A 112 -0.52 0.61 -11.59
CA TYR A 112 -1.36 1.49 -12.38
C TYR A 112 -1.56 2.85 -11.71
N ALA A 113 -1.83 3.86 -12.55
CA ALA A 113 -2.30 5.17 -12.15
C ALA A 113 -3.76 5.37 -12.57
N TYR A 114 -4.59 5.81 -11.63
CA TYR A 114 -6.03 5.92 -11.82
C TYR A 114 -6.46 7.39 -11.88
N ARG A 115 -7.11 7.76 -12.97
CA ARG A 115 -7.56 9.13 -13.23
C ARG A 115 -8.97 9.39 -12.68
N PRO A 116 -9.33 10.65 -12.40
CA PRO A 116 -10.66 11.00 -11.90
C PRO A 116 -11.80 10.56 -12.83
N ASN A 117 -11.56 10.51 -14.14
CA ASN A 117 -12.52 10.08 -15.15
C ASN A 117 -12.58 8.55 -15.34
N GLY A 118 -11.92 7.77 -14.47
CA GLY A 118 -11.97 6.31 -14.49
C GLY A 118 -11.02 5.61 -15.45
N SER A 119 -10.38 6.34 -16.36
CA SER A 119 -9.33 5.77 -17.20
C SER A 119 -8.07 5.43 -16.40
N VAL A 120 -7.38 4.37 -16.82
CA VAL A 120 -6.27 3.76 -16.08
C VAL A 120 -5.02 3.72 -16.96
N LEU A 121 -3.89 4.10 -16.39
CA LEU A 121 -2.59 4.13 -17.05
C LEU A 121 -1.66 3.10 -16.41
N THR A 122 -0.84 2.47 -17.24
CA THR A 122 0.35 1.72 -16.82
C THR A 122 1.37 2.65 -16.15
N ALA A 123 2.36 2.08 -15.47
CA ALA A 123 3.50 2.84 -14.97
C ALA A 123 4.09 3.75 -16.06
N GLN A 124 4.31 3.22 -17.28
CA GLN A 124 4.88 3.95 -18.41
C GLN A 124 3.98 5.07 -18.98
N GLY A 125 2.77 5.27 -18.45
CA GLY A 125 1.84 6.31 -18.88
C GLY A 125 0.95 5.92 -20.07
N ALA A 126 1.07 4.69 -20.58
CA ALA A 126 0.18 4.16 -21.62
C ALA A 126 -1.17 3.70 -21.01
N LEU A 127 -2.26 3.77 -21.79
CA LEU A 127 -3.56 3.22 -21.38
C LEU A 127 -3.46 1.72 -21.05
N ALA A 128 -4.08 1.31 -19.94
CA ALA A 128 -3.98 -0.05 -19.43
C ALA A 128 -4.89 -1.07 -20.16
N GLY A 129 -5.68 -0.64 -21.15
CA GLY A 129 -6.61 -1.49 -21.90
C GLY A 129 -7.97 -1.71 -21.22
N PHE A 130 -8.19 -1.11 -20.06
CA PHE A 130 -9.47 -1.10 -19.34
C PHE A 130 -9.69 0.27 -18.70
N GLU A 131 -10.94 0.55 -18.34
CA GLU A 131 -11.35 1.78 -17.67
C GLU A 131 -12.53 1.52 -16.72
N PHE A 132 -12.84 2.54 -15.93
CA PHE A 132 -14.02 2.62 -15.09
C PHE A 132 -14.86 3.83 -15.49
N ASP A 133 -16.11 3.84 -15.06
CA ASP A 133 -17.04 4.94 -15.36
C ASP A 133 -16.65 6.22 -14.59
N GLN A 134 -15.85 6.06 -13.52
CA GLN A 134 -15.32 7.13 -12.68
C GLN A 134 -14.07 6.67 -11.93
N GLY A 135 -13.33 7.62 -11.32
CA GLY A 135 -12.15 7.30 -10.53
C GLY A 135 -12.49 6.56 -9.22
N PRO A 136 -11.61 5.65 -8.76
CA PRO A 136 -11.91 4.78 -7.62
C PRO A 136 -12.00 5.52 -6.28
N ARG A 137 -12.60 4.86 -5.29
CA ARG A 137 -12.60 5.30 -3.88
C ARG A 137 -11.32 4.87 -3.15
N ALA A 138 -10.80 3.69 -3.49
CA ALA A 138 -9.58 3.11 -2.93
C ALA A 138 -8.98 2.11 -3.94
N VAL A 139 -7.65 1.93 -3.89
CA VAL A 139 -6.93 0.94 -4.70
C VAL A 139 -5.85 0.29 -3.85
N LEU A 140 -5.76 -1.03 -3.94
CA LEU A 140 -4.75 -1.85 -3.27
C LEU A 140 -4.04 -2.75 -4.27
N SER A 141 -2.70 -2.79 -4.26
CA SER A 141 -1.95 -3.88 -4.89
C SER A 141 -1.71 -4.97 -3.86
N ALA A 142 -2.15 -6.19 -4.16
CA ALA A 142 -1.97 -7.34 -3.29
C ALA A 142 -0.72 -8.14 -3.67
N SER A 143 -0.28 -9.02 -2.78
CA SER A 143 0.89 -9.88 -2.98
C SER A 143 0.72 -10.94 -4.07
N ASP A 144 -0.52 -11.20 -4.50
CA ASP A 144 -0.82 -12.04 -5.67
C ASP A 144 -0.47 -11.38 -7.02
N GLY A 145 0.01 -10.13 -6.98
CA GLY A 145 0.40 -9.36 -8.13
C GLY A 145 -0.76 -8.68 -8.85
N LEU A 146 -1.96 -8.68 -8.26
CA LEU A 146 -3.15 -8.06 -8.81
C LEU A 146 -3.48 -6.76 -8.09
N ASP A 147 -4.26 -5.92 -8.77
CA ASP A 147 -4.84 -4.72 -8.18
C ASP A 147 -6.31 -4.94 -7.84
N TYR A 148 -6.70 -4.41 -6.69
CA TYR A 148 -8.06 -4.42 -6.19
C TYR A 148 -8.56 -3.00 -6.10
N VAL A 149 -9.70 -2.74 -6.75
CA VAL A 149 -10.24 -1.41 -6.96
C VAL A 149 -11.63 -1.33 -6.35
N LEU A 150 -11.78 -0.47 -5.35
CA LEU A 150 -13.08 -0.16 -4.75
C LEU A 150 -13.72 1.00 -5.53
N LEU A 151 -14.81 0.72 -6.22
CA LEU A 151 -15.63 1.69 -6.93
C LEU A 151 -17.02 1.70 -6.31
N GLU A 152 -17.41 2.80 -5.68
CA GLU A 152 -18.69 2.90 -4.96
C GLU A 152 -18.87 1.77 -3.93
N ASP A 153 -19.79 0.84 -4.20
CA ASP A 153 -20.16 -0.35 -3.43
C ASP A 153 -19.61 -1.66 -4.04
N ARG A 154 -18.74 -1.56 -5.05
CA ARG A 154 -18.22 -2.70 -5.82
C ARG A 154 -16.72 -2.84 -5.67
N LEU A 155 -16.29 -4.08 -5.48
CA LEU A 155 -14.88 -4.46 -5.47
C LEU A 155 -14.54 -5.17 -6.78
N TYR A 156 -13.59 -4.61 -7.51
CA TYR A 156 -13.04 -5.20 -8.72
C TYR A 156 -11.65 -5.75 -8.47
N ARG A 157 -11.36 -6.89 -9.08
CA ARG A 157 -10.00 -7.44 -9.27
C ARG A 157 -9.53 -7.08 -10.67
N VAL A 158 -8.29 -6.62 -10.78
CA VAL A 158 -7.74 -6.05 -12.01
C VAL A 158 -6.42 -6.72 -12.35
N SER A 159 -6.32 -7.16 -13.61
CA SER A 159 -5.12 -7.80 -14.16
C SER A 159 -4.98 -7.44 -15.63
N ALA A 160 -3.84 -6.87 -16.05
CA ALA A 160 -3.39 -6.71 -17.44
C ALA A 160 -4.52 -6.67 -18.52
N GLY A 161 -5.25 -5.55 -18.60
CA GLY A 161 -6.31 -5.36 -19.59
C GLY A 161 -7.71 -5.83 -19.17
N LEU A 162 -7.84 -6.51 -18.03
CA LEU A 162 -9.10 -7.05 -17.53
C LEU A 162 -9.46 -6.49 -16.16
N ARG A 163 -10.77 -6.29 -15.96
CA ARG A 163 -11.38 -6.03 -14.65
C ARG A 163 -12.51 -7.04 -14.42
N GLU A 164 -12.56 -7.63 -13.24
CA GLU A 164 -13.54 -8.63 -12.85
C GLU A 164 -14.23 -8.17 -11.56
N LEU A 165 -15.56 -8.21 -11.53
CA LEU A 165 -16.31 -7.90 -10.32
C LEU A 165 -16.17 -9.07 -9.33
N VAL A 166 -15.59 -8.80 -8.16
CA VAL A 166 -15.41 -9.79 -7.07
C VAL A 166 -16.58 -9.74 -6.09
N PHE A 167 -17.06 -8.53 -5.81
CA PHE A 167 -18.13 -8.31 -4.83
C PHE A 167 -18.94 -7.07 -5.21
N SER A 168 -20.25 -7.09 -4.96
CA SER A 168 -21.19 -5.98 -5.11
C SER A 168 -21.91 -5.71 -3.78
N ASP A 169 -22.59 -4.57 -3.68
CA ASP A 169 -23.44 -4.24 -2.53
C ASP A 169 -22.65 -4.09 -1.21
N LEU A 170 -21.40 -3.61 -1.29
CA LEU A 170 -20.64 -3.20 -0.10
C LEU A 170 -21.31 -1.99 0.58
N PRO A 171 -21.21 -1.88 1.91
CA PRO A 171 -21.66 -0.68 2.60
C PRO A 171 -21.04 0.59 2.01
N LEU A 172 -21.85 1.62 1.81
CA LEU A 172 -21.36 2.92 1.33
C LEU A 172 -20.52 3.70 2.37
N THR A 173 -20.31 3.12 3.55
CA THR A 173 -19.41 3.68 4.56
C THR A 173 -17.96 3.73 4.04
N PRO A 174 -17.06 4.50 4.69
CA PRO A 174 -15.64 4.40 4.39
C PRO A 174 -15.14 2.96 4.66
N LEU A 175 -14.50 2.35 3.66
CA LEU A 175 -13.94 0.99 3.74
C LEU A 175 -12.49 0.96 3.29
N TYR A 176 -11.61 0.40 4.11
CA TYR A 176 -10.22 0.14 3.78
C TYR A 176 -10.11 -1.16 3.00
N LEU A 177 -9.35 -1.15 1.91
CA LEU A 177 -8.94 -2.40 1.27
C LEU A 177 -7.77 -2.99 2.05
N VAL A 178 -7.92 -4.26 2.41
CA VAL A 178 -7.00 -5.00 3.25
C VAL A 178 -6.73 -6.35 2.62
N GLU A 179 -5.45 -6.67 2.45
CA GLU A 179 -5.03 -8.01 2.09
C GLU A 179 -5.14 -8.96 3.29
N THR A 180 -5.81 -10.09 3.09
CA THR A 180 -5.92 -11.19 4.07
C THR A 180 -5.31 -12.48 3.48
N PRO A 181 -5.08 -13.51 4.30
CA PRO A 181 -4.61 -14.81 3.80
C PRO A 181 -5.55 -15.48 2.80
N GLN A 182 -6.80 -15.00 2.66
CA GLN A 182 -7.81 -15.52 1.73
C GLN A 182 -8.04 -14.57 0.54
N GLY A 183 -7.22 -13.53 0.39
CA GLY A 183 -7.36 -12.50 -0.64
C GLY A 183 -7.75 -11.14 -0.05
N VAL A 184 -8.19 -10.21 -0.89
CA VAL A 184 -8.51 -8.84 -0.47
C VAL A 184 -9.95 -8.71 0.03
N ARG A 185 -10.11 -7.94 1.12
CA ARG A 185 -11.41 -7.58 1.71
C ARG A 185 -11.53 -6.07 1.89
N ALA A 186 -12.77 -5.61 1.97
CA ALA A 186 -13.11 -4.24 2.36
C ALA A 186 -13.56 -4.24 3.83
N LEU A 187 -12.85 -3.53 4.71
CA LEU A 187 -13.07 -3.51 6.16
C LEU A 187 -13.32 -2.08 6.67
N PRO A 188 -14.10 -1.89 7.75
CA PRO A 188 -14.40 -0.56 8.29
C PRO A 188 -13.20 0.10 8.99
N ASP A 189 -12.22 -0.69 9.41
CA ASP A 189 -11.05 -0.26 10.18
C ASP A 189 -9.75 -0.60 9.44
N PRO A 190 -8.70 0.26 9.51
CA PRO A 190 -7.37 -0.09 9.03
C PRO A 190 -6.89 -1.38 9.69
N THR A 191 -6.60 -2.40 8.89
CA THR A 191 -6.20 -3.73 9.35
C THR A 191 -5.04 -4.26 8.54
N VAL A 192 -4.00 -4.80 9.17
CA VAL A 192 -2.86 -5.41 8.47
C VAL A 192 -2.59 -6.81 9.03
N TYR A 193 -2.43 -7.78 8.13
CA TYR A 193 -2.13 -9.16 8.49
C TYR A 193 -0.61 -9.38 8.51
N GLY A 194 -0.13 -10.04 9.55
CA GLY A 194 1.27 -10.44 9.69
C GLY A 194 1.38 -11.94 9.99
N ALA A 195 2.61 -12.42 10.19
CA ALA A 195 2.87 -13.85 10.39
C ALA A 195 2.16 -14.45 11.63
N ASN A 196 1.86 -13.64 12.65
CA ASN A 196 1.35 -14.09 13.95
C ASN A 196 -0.12 -13.68 14.21
N GLY A 197 -0.86 -13.28 13.18
CA GLY A 197 -2.25 -12.79 13.29
C GLY A 197 -2.44 -11.47 12.55
N PHE A 198 -3.24 -10.56 13.11
CA PHE A 198 -3.49 -9.26 12.49
C PHE A 198 -3.53 -8.12 13.49
N TYR A 199 -3.28 -6.92 12.99
CA TYR A 199 -3.35 -5.68 13.75
C TYR A 199 -4.47 -4.82 13.20
N ARG A 200 -5.25 -4.22 14.09
CA ARG A 200 -6.37 -3.35 13.71
C ARG A 200 -6.32 -2.05 14.47
N LEU A 201 -6.48 -0.95 13.75
CA LEU A 201 -6.68 0.35 14.37
C LEU A 201 -8.18 0.55 14.62
N HIS A 202 -8.60 0.54 15.88
CA HIS A 202 -10.00 0.67 16.27
C HIS A 202 -10.15 1.58 17.48
N ALA A 203 -11.05 2.57 17.38
CA ALA A 203 -11.40 3.48 18.47
C ALA A 203 -10.20 4.14 19.20
N GLY A 204 -9.13 4.49 18.47
CA GLY A 204 -7.91 5.11 19.04
C GLY A 204 -6.94 4.13 19.70
N TYR A 205 -7.14 2.83 19.48
CA TYR A 205 -6.24 1.76 19.89
C TYR A 205 -5.71 1.02 18.68
N LEU A 206 -4.46 0.58 18.79
CA LEU A 206 -3.90 -0.45 17.94
C LEU A 206 -4.05 -1.78 18.68
N GLU A 207 -4.88 -2.65 18.14
CA GLU A 207 -5.25 -3.95 18.69
C GLU A 207 -4.49 -5.05 17.95
N ARG A 208 -3.97 -6.04 18.69
CA ARG A 208 -3.32 -7.23 18.13
C ARG A 208 -4.19 -8.45 18.36
N TYR A 209 -4.48 -9.16 17.29
CA TYR A 209 -5.25 -10.39 17.28
C TYR A 209 -4.37 -11.57 16.91
N ASP A 210 -4.64 -12.73 17.49
CA ASP A 210 -4.06 -13.99 17.03
C ASP A 210 -4.74 -14.50 15.73
N PRO A 211 -4.24 -15.58 15.11
CA PRO A 211 -4.83 -16.14 13.90
C PRO A 211 -6.27 -16.67 14.07
N ALA A 212 -6.69 -16.97 15.30
CA ALA A 212 -8.04 -17.41 15.62
C ALA A 212 -9.01 -16.23 15.85
N GLY A 213 -8.53 -14.98 15.78
CA GLY A 213 -9.30 -13.77 16.04
C GLY A 213 -9.44 -13.40 17.53
N GLY A 214 -8.67 -14.03 18.41
CA GLY A 214 -8.59 -13.66 19.81
C GLY A 214 -7.76 -12.39 20.01
N LEU A 215 -8.32 -11.37 20.66
CA LEU A 215 -7.57 -10.17 21.08
C LEU A 215 -6.49 -10.58 22.08
N ARG A 216 -5.24 -10.20 21.81
CA ARG A 216 -4.07 -10.57 22.62
C ARG A 216 -3.45 -9.41 23.37
N ALA A 217 -3.53 -8.21 22.81
CA ALA A 217 -3.01 -7.00 23.43
C ALA A 217 -3.60 -5.78 22.72
N ARG A 218 -3.59 -4.63 23.39
CA ARG A 218 -3.90 -3.35 22.78
C ARG A 218 -3.03 -2.25 23.34
N VAL A 219 -2.68 -1.29 22.50
CA VAL A 219 -1.93 -0.09 22.88
C VAL A 219 -2.64 1.14 22.36
N ARG A 220 -2.61 2.24 23.10
CA ARG A 220 -3.15 3.51 22.62
C ARG A 220 -2.33 3.97 21.41
N SER A 221 -3.00 4.38 20.34
CA SER A 221 -2.32 4.85 19.12
C SER A 221 -2.99 6.11 18.60
N ARG A 222 -2.19 7.01 18.01
CA ARG A 222 -2.69 8.18 17.27
C ARG A 222 -2.65 7.96 15.77
N SER A 223 -2.21 6.76 15.35
CA SER A 223 -2.10 6.39 13.95
C SER A 223 -3.46 6.45 13.27
N GLN A 224 -3.46 6.77 11.99
CA GLN A 224 -4.61 6.71 11.08
C GLN A 224 -4.37 5.73 9.94
N LEU A 225 -3.10 5.44 9.64
CA LEU A 225 -2.67 4.34 8.77
C LEU A 225 -1.79 3.40 9.56
N ILE A 226 -1.84 2.12 9.22
CA ILE A 226 -0.92 1.11 9.74
C ILE A 226 -0.46 0.19 8.62
N GLY A 227 0.73 -0.36 8.74
CA GLY A 227 1.25 -1.30 7.76
C GLY A 227 2.51 -1.98 8.25
N LEU A 228 2.98 -2.97 7.50
CA LEU A 228 4.21 -3.67 7.81
C LEU A 228 5.33 -3.17 6.90
N VAL A 229 6.47 -2.85 7.51
CA VAL A 229 7.74 -2.63 6.81
C VAL A 229 8.69 -3.71 7.28
N GLN A 230 8.92 -4.72 6.42
CA GLN A 230 9.48 -6.01 6.83
C GLN A 230 8.65 -6.62 7.99
N ASN A 231 9.25 -6.78 9.18
CA ASN A 231 8.60 -7.29 10.37
C ASN A 231 8.19 -6.19 11.36
N LEU A 232 8.41 -4.92 11.02
CA LEU A 232 8.05 -3.78 11.87
C LEU A 232 6.63 -3.34 11.58
N LEU A 233 5.83 -3.17 12.62
CA LEU A 233 4.52 -2.55 12.51
C LEU A 233 4.69 -1.04 12.61
N ILE A 234 4.35 -0.36 11.52
CA ILE A 234 4.47 1.09 11.38
C ILE A 234 3.09 1.70 11.35
N GLY A 235 2.90 2.74 12.16
CA GLY A 235 1.74 3.61 12.12
C GLY A 235 2.12 5.01 11.64
N VAL A 236 1.19 5.68 10.96
CA VAL A 236 1.34 7.08 10.56
C VAL A 236 0.15 7.86 11.12
N ASN A 237 0.42 8.93 11.86
CA ASN A 237 -0.63 9.74 12.49
C ASN A 237 -1.07 10.93 11.63
N ALA A 238 -2.12 11.64 12.07
CA ALA A 238 -2.69 12.79 11.36
C ALA A 238 -1.70 13.95 11.15
N ALA A 239 -0.68 14.08 12.01
CA ALA A 239 0.38 15.06 11.87
C ALA A 239 1.49 14.62 10.90
N GLY A 240 1.40 13.40 10.35
CA GLY A 240 2.41 12.81 9.48
C GLY A 240 3.63 12.29 10.24
N GLU A 241 3.53 12.08 11.56
CA GLU A 241 4.58 11.47 12.37
C GLU A 241 4.46 9.94 12.30
N LEU A 242 5.60 9.25 12.40
CA LEU A 242 5.65 7.80 12.49
C LEU A 242 5.59 7.31 13.93
N GLU A 243 4.85 6.22 14.12
CA GLU A 243 4.84 5.42 15.34
C GLU A 243 5.33 4.01 14.98
N THR A 244 6.43 3.57 15.60
CA THR A 244 6.95 2.20 15.46
C THR A 244 6.46 1.35 16.62
N PHE A 245 5.93 0.17 16.31
CA PHE A 245 5.42 -0.77 17.30
C PHE A 245 6.22 -2.07 17.26
N ASP A 246 6.55 -2.59 18.43
CA ASP A 246 6.93 -3.99 18.58
C ASP A 246 5.72 -4.88 18.22
N PRO A 247 5.84 -5.86 17.32
CA PRO A 247 4.74 -6.75 16.91
C PRO A 247 4.04 -7.51 18.05
N ASN A 248 4.66 -7.64 19.21
CA ASN A 248 4.11 -8.29 20.39
C ASN A 248 3.65 -7.30 21.48
N PHE A 249 3.78 -5.99 21.24
CA PHE A 249 3.50 -4.92 22.21
C PHE A 249 4.19 -5.11 23.57
N THR A 250 5.38 -5.72 23.60
CA THR A 250 6.14 -5.99 24.84
C THR A 250 6.81 -4.75 25.44
N GLY A 251 6.59 -3.56 24.87
CA GLY A 251 7.11 -2.29 25.36
C GLY A 251 6.25 -1.63 26.46
N PRO A 252 6.79 -0.62 27.16
CA PRO A 252 6.05 0.12 28.19
C PRO A 252 4.82 0.79 27.57
N GLY A 253 3.63 0.30 27.93
CA GLY A 253 2.34 0.77 27.40
C GLY A 253 1.46 -0.32 26.78
N GLY A 254 2.00 -1.53 26.55
CA GLY A 254 1.19 -2.69 26.22
C GLY A 254 0.44 -3.16 27.45
N ASN A 255 -0.88 -2.93 27.51
CA ASN A 255 -1.74 -3.64 28.44
C ASN A 255 -2.22 -4.94 27.76
N PRO A 256 -2.09 -6.09 28.43
CA PRO A 256 -2.69 -7.33 27.96
C PRO A 256 -4.23 -7.20 27.80
#